data_AF-A0A963NUS0-F1
#
_entry.id   AF-A0A963NUS0-F1
#
_cell.length_a   1.000
_cell.length_b   1.000
_cell.length_c   1.000
_cell.angle_alpha   90.00
_cell.angle_beta   90.00
_cell.angle_gamma   90.00
#
_symmetry.space_group_name_H-M   'P 1'
#
loop_
_entity.id
_entity.type
_entity.pdbx_description
1 polymer ?
#
loop_
_entity_poly.entity_id
_entity_poly.type
_entity_poly.pdbx_seq_one_letter_code
_entity_poly.pdbx_strand_id
1 'polypeptide(L)'
;QAMRDAQGSAPLQSVEGLSLGLDLSVRYALDPAAVVSKAGNLPDNVGADIVEPAVQGLVYKVFARYTVREIFSSKRAEIAQIIETELRARLAADGVTLRSLQIGKVDLPAEYRRGMDSLLAEELASEKMRYTLELKDKRVKETELDANADKVRREVAAEAAAREQVIAARAQEEAMKHVLPFKQRQIEQRQLEAEAEKVSRIKAAEGSAQARRIEANGEADARQKLAEAEAYRLDRIGKVNAEQMAREGALVTRHPLLIQKTLADKLSDKIQVIIAPPPANGDFIGAALLGGNRAAQAAAQDLSSPTEQ
;
A
#
# COMPACT_ATOMS: atom_id res chain seq x y z
N GLN A 1 -43.67 78.86 11.33
CA GLN A 1 -43.89 77.80 12.34
C GLN A 1 -44.82 76.67 11.87
N ALA A 2 -45.80 76.93 10.99
CA ALA A 2 -46.84 75.96 10.61
C ALA A 2 -46.37 74.68 9.86
N MET A 3 -45.17 74.69 9.26
CA MET A 3 -44.68 73.59 8.42
C MET A 3 -43.83 72.55 9.17
N ARG A 4 -43.60 72.73 10.48
CA ARG A 4 -42.63 71.91 11.24
C ARG A 4 -43.09 70.49 11.55
N ASP A 5 -44.40 70.28 11.62
CA ASP A 5 -44.99 69.01 12.04
C ASP A 5 -45.75 68.34 10.89
N ALA A 6 -45.50 67.05 10.67
CA ALA A 6 -46.18 66.27 9.62
C ALA A 6 -47.70 66.13 9.83
N GLN A 7 -48.17 66.38 11.06
CA GLN A 7 -49.57 66.34 11.48
C GLN A 7 -50.12 67.74 11.83
N GLY A 8 -49.37 68.79 11.52
CA GLY A 8 -49.73 70.18 11.83
C GLY A 8 -50.86 70.74 10.95
N SER A 9 -51.14 72.03 11.11
CA SER A 9 -52.23 72.72 10.39
C SER A 9 -51.95 72.92 8.89
N ALA A 10 -50.71 72.72 8.42
CA ALA A 10 -50.32 72.90 7.03
C ALA A 10 -49.15 71.96 6.64
N PRO A 11 -49.34 70.63 6.61
CA PRO A 11 -48.26 69.70 6.31
C PRO A 11 -47.82 69.80 4.85
N LEU A 12 -46.53 69.61 4.58
CA LEU A 12 -46.05 69.44 3.21
C LEU A 12 -46.51 68.10 2.68
N GLN A 13 -46.83 68.02 1.38
CA GLN A 13 -47.15 66.76 0.72
C GLN A 13 -46.10 66.44 -0.34
N SER A 14 -45.61 65.21 -0.31
CA SER A 14 -44.78 64.64 -1.38
C SER A 14 -45.63 64.28 -2.60
N VAL A 15 -44.96 63.91 -3.70
CA VAL A 15 -45.63 63.36 -4.90
C VAL A 15 -46.44 62.09 -4.61
N GLU A 16 -46.11 61.38 -3.53
CA GLU A 16 -46.78 60.16 -3.07
C GLU A 16 -48.01 60.48 -2.17
N GLY A 17 -48.33 61.76 -1.95
CA GLY A 17 -49.42 62.20 -1.08
C GLY A 17 -49.12 62.10 0.41
N LEU A 18 -47.89 61.72 0.78
CA LEU A 18 -47.48 61.61 2.18
C LEU A 18 -47.23 62.99 2.78
N SER A 19 -47.81 63.19 3.97
CA SER A 19 -47.64 64.40 4.78
C SER A 19 -46.32 64.37 5.54
N LEU A 20 -45.59 65.47 5.50
CA LEU A 20 -44.26 65.61 6.11
C LEU A 20 -44.06 66.99 6.72
N GLY A 21 -43.34 67.02 7.82
CA GLY A 21 -42.93 68.23 8.53
C GLY A 21 -41.51 68.61 8.13
N LEU A 22 -41.22 69.90 8.05
CA LEU A 22 -39.92 70.42 7.68
C LEU A 22 -39.54 71.60 8.55
N ASP A 23 -38.37 71.53 9.15
CA ASP A 23 -37.74 72.69 9.76
C ASP A 23 -36.91 73.44 8.72
N LEU A 24 -37.18 74.73 8.57
CA LEU A 24 -36.51 75.62 7.63
C LEU A 24 -35.97 76.83 8.38
N SER A 25 -34.72 77.17 8.12
CA SER A 25 -34.08 78.38 8.63
C SER A 25 -33.67 79.27 7.47
N VAL A 26 -34.23 80.47 7.42
CA VAL A 26 -34.00 81.45 6.35
C VAL A 26 -33.28 82.65 6.95
N ARG A 27 -32.11 82.99 6.42
CA ARG A 27 -31.39 84.23 6.77
C ARG A 27 -31.52 85.19 5.61
N TYR A 28 -32.07 86.37 5.88
CA TYR A 28 -32.26 87.43 4.90
C TYR A 28 -31.76 88.77 5.44
N ALA A 29 -31.60 89.74 4.54
CA ALA A 29 -31.33 91.13 4.86
C ALA A 29 -32.15 92.02 3.93
N LEU A 30 -32.56 93.19 4.40
CA LEU A 30 -33.21 94.18 3.54
C LEU A 30 -32.15 94.84 2.65
N ASP A 31 -32.50 95.08 1.39
CA ASP A 31 -31.66 95.87 0.50
C ASP A 31 -31.83 97.37 0.84
N PRO A 32 -30.77 98.07 1.30
CA PRO A 32 -30.86 99.48 1.65
C PRO A 32 -31.36 100.37 0.50
N ALA A 33 -31.07 100.03 -0.75
CA ALA A 33 -31.52 100.80 -1.91
C ALA A 33 -33.02 100.61 -2.20
N ALA A 34 -33.53 99.39 -1.95
CA ALA A 34 -34.96 99.08 -2.09
C ALA A 34 -35.79 99.68 -0.94
N VAL A 35 -35.25 99.72 0.27
CA VAL A 35 -35.92 100.33 1.43
C VAL A 35 -36.19 101.81 1.21
N VAL A 36 -35.25 102.57 0.61
CA VAL A 36 -35.44 104.00 0.33
C VAL A 36 -36.51 104.25 -0.74
N SER A 37 -36.61 103.38 -1.75
CA SER A 37 -37.57 103.54 -2.86
C SER A 37 -38.97 102.97 -2.59
N LYS A 38 -39.09 102.01 -1.67
CA LYS A 38 -40.35 101.31 -1.34
C LYS A 38 -40.81 101.49 0.11
N ALA A 39 -40.23 102.44 0.86
CA ALA A 39 -40.48 102.67 2.30
C ALA A 39 -41.97 102.75 2.70
N GLY A 40 -42.85 103.20 1.79
CA GLY A 40 -44.30 103.28 2.06
C GLY A 40 -45.10 101.97 1.85
N ASN A 41 -44.50 100.93 1.26
CA ASN A 41 -45.17 99.69 0.86
C ASN A 41 -44.61 98.43 1.57
N LEU A 42 -43.60 98.57 2.43
CA LEU A 42 -43.08 97.43 3.20
C LEU A 42 -43.94 97.23 4.47
N PRO A 43 -44.43 96.01 4.74
CA PRO A 43 -45.14 95.69 5.97
C PRO A 43 -44.25 95.85 7.21
N ASP A 44 -44.89 96.07 8.36
CA ASP A 44 -44.23 96.17 9.66
C ASP A 44 -43.42 94.90 10.01
N ASN A 45 -43.84 93.73 9.51
CA ASN A 45 -43.13 92.47 9.68
C ASN A 45 -42.81 91.79 8.34
N VAL A 46 -41.72 92.23 7.70
CA VAL A 46 -41.20 91.62 6.46
C VAL A 46 -40.99 90.11 6.58
N GLY A 47 -40.66 89.60 7.78
CA GLY A 47 -40.51 88.17 8.02
C GLY A 47 -41.81 87.40 7.83
N ALA A 48 -42.86 87.79 8.57
CA ALA A 48 -44.15 87.11 8.54
C ALA A 48 -44.96 87.39 7.27
N ASP A 49 -44.85 88.61 6.73
CA ASP A 49 -45.76 89.07 5.67
C ASP A 49 -45.20 88.86 4.26
N ILE A 50 -43.87 88.79 4.11
CA ILE A 50 -43.20 88.62 2.79
C ILE A 50 -42.40 87.31 2.74
N VAL A 51 -41.48 87.12 3.68
CA VAL A 51 -40.52 86.01 3.61
C VAL A 51 -41.19 84.66 3.84
N GLU A 52 -41.99 84.52 4.90
CA GLU A 52 -42.67 83.24 5.22
C GLU A 52 -43.62 82.77 4.10
N PRO A 53 -44.53 83.60 3.53
CA PRO A 53 -45.40 83.18 2.43
C PRO A 53 -44.64 82.84 1.15
N ALA A 54 -43.56 83.57 0.84
CA ALA A 54 -42.73 83.31 -0.33
C ALA A 54 -41.99 81.96 -0.22
N VAL A 55 -41.42 81.66 0.95
CA VAL A 55 -40.77 80.38 1.27
C VAL A 55 -41.79 79.25 1.22
N GLN A 56 -42.91 79.39 1.93
CA GLN A 56 -43.93 78.36 2.05
C GLN A 56 -44.50 77.98 0.67
N GLY A 57 -44.88 78.96 -0.14
CA GLY A 57 -45.42 78.70 -1.48
C GLY A 57 -44.42 77.98 -2.41
N LEU A 58 -43.14 78.32 -2.32
CA LEU A 58 -42.09 77.67 -3.12
C LEU A 58 -41.79 76.24 -2.64
N VAL A 59 -41.70 76.04 -1.32
CA VAL A 59 -41.44 74.72 -0.74
C VAL A 59 -42.58 73.75 -1.09
N TYR A 60 -43.84 74.16 -0.99
CA TYR A 60 -44.97 73.33 -1.44
C TYR A 60 -44.85 72.92 -2.91
N LYS A 61 -44.54 73.89 -3.79
CA LYS A 61 -44.39 73.66 -5.24
C LYS A 61 -43.28 72.67 -5.56
N VAL A 62 -42.13 72.79 -4.89
CA VAL A 62 -40.95 71.95 -5.16
C VAL A 62 -41.14 70.55 -4.56
N PHE A 63 -41.58 70.45 -3.31
CA PHE A 63 -41.68 69.16 -2.61
C PHE A 63 -42.77 68.25 -3.20
N ALA A 64 -43.83 68.82 -3.78
CA ALA A 64 -44.86 68.06 -4.49
C ALA A 64 -44.34 67.28 -5.71
N ARG A 65 -43.10 67.53 -6.17
CA ARG A 65 -42.48 66.87 -7.32
C ARG A 65 -41.55 65.71 -6.95
N TYR A 66 -41.25 65.53 -5.67
CA TYR A 66 -40.28 64.54 -5.20
C TYR A 66 -40.93 63.53 -4.24
N THR A 67 -40.38 62.32 -4.22
CA THR A 67 -40.75 61.28 -3.24
C THR A 67 -40.16 61.59 -1.87
N VAL A 68 -40.72 61.00 -0.81
CA VAL A 68 -40.22 61.21 0.56
C VAL A 68 -38.76 60.78 0.69
N ARG A 69 -38.39 59.67 0.06
CA ARG A 69 -37.02 59.13 0.05
C ARG A 69 -36.02 60.10 -0.61
N GLU A 70 -36.42 60.75 -1.69
CA GLU A 70 -35.58 61.73 -2.39
C GLU A 70 -35.41 63.02 -1.59
N ILE A 71 -36.49 63.51 -0.97
CA ILE A 71 -36.48 64.70 -0.10
C ILE A 71 -35.57 64.47 1.12
N PHE A 72 -35.64 63.29 1.72
CA PHE A 72 -34.90 62.95 2.93
C PHE A 72 -33.43 62.60 2.68
N SER A 73 -33.12 61.91 1.58
CA SER A 73 -31.81 61.32 1.34
C SER A 73 -31.19 61.79 0.03
N SER A 74 -31.56 61.17 -1.09
CA SER A 74 -30.75 61.21 -2.32
C SER A 74 -30.69 62.57 -3.03
N LYS A 75 -31.72 63.43 -2.88
CA LYS A 75 -31.83 64.71 -3.61
C LYS A 75 -31.93 65.94 -2.72
N ARG A 76 -31.61 65.81 -1.43
CA ARG A 76 -31.74 66.90 -0.44
C ARG A 76 -30.96 68.17 -0.82
N ALA A 77 -29.74 68.01 -1.33
CA ALA A 77 -28.90 69.14 -1.75
C ALA A 77 -29.43 69.83 -3.02
N GLU A 78 -29.90 69.04 -3.98
CA GLU A 78 -30.52 69.54 -5.22
C GLU A 78 -31.77 70.37 -4.92
N ILE A 79 -32.66 69.84 -4.07
CA ILE A 79 -33.88 70.53 -3.64
C ILE A 79 -33.55 71.85 -2.93
N ALA A 80 -32.56 71.86 -2.04
CA ALA A 80 -32.14 73.09 -1.35
C ALA A 80 -31.66 74.16 -2.34
N GLN A 81 -30.86 73.77 -3.35
CA GLN A 81 -30.33 74.68 -4.36
C GLN A 81 -31.43 75.25 -5.26
N ILE A 82 -32.40 74.44 -5.66
CA ILE A 82 -33.56 74.88 -6.46
C ILE A 82 -34.36 75.92 -5.67
N ILE A 83 -34.68 75.62 -4.41
CA ILE A 83 -35.45 76.53 -3.55
C ILE A 83 -34.67 77.81 -3.30
N GLU A 84 -33.37 77.73 -3.01
CA GLU A 84 -32.55 78.91 -2.79
C GLU A 84 -32.51 79.83 -4.02
N THR A 85 -32.39 79.25 -5.21
CA THR A 85 -32.33 80.00 -6.47
C THR A 85 -33.65 80.69 -6.79
N GLU A 86 -34.78 79.96 -6.73
CA GLU A 86 -36.10 80.54 -6.97
C GLU A 86 -36.49 81.55 -5.88
N LEU A 87 -36.15 81.28 -4.61
CA LEU A 87 -36.45 82.17 -3.49
C LEU A 87 -35.66 83.48 -3.57
N ARG A 88 -34.37 83.42 -3.95
CA ARG A 88 -33.53 84.60 -4.14
C ARG A 88 -34.13 85.55 -5.18
N ALA A 89 -34.58 85.02 -6.30
CA ALA A 89 -35.20 85.81 -7.36
C ALA A 89 -36.52 86.46 -6.89
N ARG A 90 -37.35 85.71 -6.16
CA ARG A 90 -38.63 86.21 -5.66
C ARG A 90 -38.47 87.29 -4.59
N LEU A 91 -37.60 87.07 -3.61
CA LEU A 91 -37.35 88.03 -2.53
C LEU A 91 -36.68 89.33 -3.04
N ALA A 92 -35.83 89.24 -4.06
CA ALA A 92 -35.20 90.42 -4.65
C ALA A 92 -36.23 91.39 -5.27
N ALA A 93 -37.32 90.88 -5.85
CA ALA A 93 -38.41 91.71 -6.38
C ALA A 93 -39.09 92.54 -5.28
N ASP A 94 -39.14 91.99 -4.06
CA ASP A 94 -39.74 92.62 -2.87
C ASP A 94 -38.72 93.45 -2.06
N GLY A 95 -37.48 93.59 -2.53
CA GLY A 95 -36.43 94.36 -1.85
C GLY A 95 -35.72 93.62 -0.71
N VAL A 96 -35.83 92.28 -0.67
CA VAL A 96 -35.24 91.42 0.34
C VAL A 96 -34.12 90.58 -0.27
N THR A 97 -32.92 90.66 0.30
CA THR A 97 -31.74 89.86 -0.11
C THR A 97 -31.66 88.56 0.70
N LEU A 98 -31.72 87.42 0.03
CA LEU A 98 -31.50 86.10 0.66
C LEU A 98 -30.01 85.86 0.92
N ARG A 99 -29.63 85.62 2.19
CA ARG A 99 -28.25 85.26 2.57
C ARG A 99 -28.01 83.77 2.56
N SER A 100 -28.89 83.00 3.19
CA SER A 100 -28.77 81.53 3.24
C SER A 100 -30.13 80.89 3.53
N LEU A 101 -30.36 79.74 2.92
CA LEU A 101 -31.45 78.83 3.25
C LEU A 101 -30.85 77.54 3.83
N GLN A 102 -31.33 77.13 4.99
CA GLN A 102 -30.95 75.85 5.59
C GLN A 102 -32.19 75.00 5.81
N ILE A 103 -32.15 73.81 5.22
CA ILE A 103 -33.10 72.75 5.50
C ILE A 103 -32.61 72.02 6.75
N GLY A 104 -33.47 71.86 7.75
CA GLY A 104 -33.19 71.19 9.01
C GLY A 104 -33.74 69.76 9.03
N LYS A 105 -34.35 69.40 10.17
CA LYS A 105 -34.99 68.09 10.36
C LYS A 105 -36.23 67.96 9.48
N VAL A 106 -36.36 66.81 8.83
CA VAL A 106 -37.60 66.38 8.17
C VAL A 106 -38.33 65.45 9.14
N ASP A 107 -39.57 65.79 9.49
CA ASP A 107 -40.42 64.90 10.26
C ASP A 107 -41.27 64.05 9.32
N LEU A 108 -41.23 62.74 9.57
CA LEU A 108 -41.90 61.72 8.78
C LEU A 108 -42.90 60.98 9.67
N PRO A 109 -44.07 60.58 9.14
CA PRO A 109 -44.99 59.71 9.86
C PRO A 109 -44.27 58.46 10.37
N ALA A 110 -44.57 58.06 11.61
CA ALA A 110 -43.87 56.97 12.28
C ALA A 110 -43.94 55.64 11.51
N GLU A 111 -45.06 55.37 10.86
CA GLU A 111 -45.29 54.18 10.04
C GLU A 111 -44.37 54.14 8.81
N TYR A 112 -44.20 55.27 8.13
CA TYR A 112 -43.33 55.36 6.96
C TYR A 112 -41.86 55.18 7.34
N ARG A 113 -41.43 55.78 8.46
CA ARG A 113 -40.07 55.60 8.99
C ARG A 113 -39.78 54.12 9.25
N ARG A 114 -40.70 53.41 9.93
CA ARG A 114 -40.58 51.96 10.17
C ARG A 114 -40.55 51.15 8.87
N GLY A 115 -41.37 51.51 7.89
CA GLY A 115 -41.39 50.86 6.58
C GLY A 115 -40.05 51.02 5.83
N MET A 116 -39.48 52.22 5.82
CA MET A 116 -38.17 52.47 5.23
C MET A 116 -37.05 51.72 5.94
N ASP A 117 -37.04 51.70 7.27
CA ASP A 117 -36.06 50.94 8.05
C ASP A 117 -36.14 49.43 7.73
N SER A 118 -37.35 48.90 7.56
CA SER A 118 -37.58 47.51 7.15
C SER A 118 -37.11 47.24 5.72
N LEU A 119 -37.37 48.13 4.77
CA LEU A 119 -36.92 47.98 3.39
C LEU A 119 -35.39 48.01 3.29
N LEU A 120 -34.74 48.92 4.00
CA LEU A 120 -33.28 48.99 4.07
C LEU A 120 -32.68 47.72 4.69
N ALA A 121 -33.32 47.18 5.72
CA ALA A 121 -32.90 45.92 6.34
C ALA A 121 -33.03 44.75 5.35
N GLU A 122 -34.11 44.68 4.60
CA GLU A 122 -34.36 43.62 3.60
C GLU A 122 -33.42 43.75 2.38
N GLU A 123 -33.17 44.96 1.90
CA GLU A 123 -32.19 45.22 0.84
C GLU A 123 -30.79 44.76 1.25
N LEU A 124 -30.36 45.10 2.48
CA LEU A 124 -29.08 44.67 3.02
C LEU A 124 -29.03 43.14 3.20
N ALA A 125 -30.12 42.51 3.65
CA ALA A 125 -30.21 41.06 3.77
C ALA A 125 -30.11 40.37 2.41
N SER A 126 -30.80 40.90 1.40
CA SER A 126 -30.76 40.43 0.01
C SER A 126 -29.36 40.57 -0.60
N GLU A 127 -28.68 41.70 -0.37
CA GLU A 127 -27.32 41.91 -0.84
C GLU A 127 -26.32 40.95 -0.18
N LYS A 128 -26.43 40.75 1.14
CA LYS A 128 -25.64 39.74 1.86
C LYS A 128 -25.89 38.33 1.33
N MET A 129 -27.15 37.99 1.03
CA MET A 129 -27.50 36.70 0.45
C MET A 129 -26.88 36.52 -0.94
N ARG A 130 -27.02 37.52 -1.82
CA ARG A 130 -26.41 37.51 -3.15
C ARG A 130 -24.90 37.31 -3.07
N TYR A 131 -24.22 38.08 -2.22
CA TYR A 131 -22.78 37.93 -2.00
C TYR A 131 -22.40 36.54 -1.49
N THR A 132 -23.20 35.97 -0.58
CA THR A 132 -22.98 34.61 -0.06
C THR A 132 -23.15 33.55 -1.14
N LEU A 133 -24.15 33.68 -2.01
CA LEU A 133 -24.37 32.78 -3.14
C LEU A 133 -23.23 32.87 -4.16
N GLU A 134 -22.77 34.08 -4.50
CA GLU A 134 -21.61 34.28 -5.37
C GLU A 134 -20.33 33.66 -4.78
N LEU A 135 -20.12 33.80 -3.47
CA LEU A 135 -18.99 33.18 -2.79
C LEU A 135 -19.06 31.65 -2.85
N LYS A 136 -20.26 31.07 -2.64
CA LYS A 136 -20.47 29.62 -2.76
C LYS A 136 -20.26 29.13 -4.19
N ASP A 137 -20.76 29.84 -5.20
CA ASP A 137 -20.55 29.52 -6.61
C ASP A 137 -19.07 29.52 -6.98
N LYS A 138 -18.32 30.55 -6.56
CA LYS A 138 -16.86 30.60 -6.73
C LYS A 138 -16.16 29.41 -6.08
N ARG A 139 -16.58 29.01 -4.88
CA ARG A 139 -16.01 27.85 -4.17
C ARG A 139 -16.32 26.53 -4.85
N VAL A 140 -17.50 26.39 -5.46
CA VAL A 140 -17.85 25.21 -6.28
C VAL A 140 -16.93 25.16 -7.50
N LYS A 141 -16.74 26.27 -8.21
CA LYS A 141 -15.82 26.35 -9.36
C LYS A 141 -14.36 26.05 -8.97
N GLU A 142 -13.90 26.55 -7.83
CA GLU A 142 -12.58 26.22 -7.28
C GLU A 142 -12.44 24.71 -7.06
N THR A 143 -13.43 24.09 -6.42
CA THR A 143 -13.45 22.64 -6.18
C THR A 143 -13.48 21.83 -7.47
N GLU A 144 -14.25 22.26 -8.48
CA GLU A 144 -14.29 21.64 -9.80
C GLU A 144 -12.94 21.73 -10.53
N LEU A 145 -12.30 22.90 -10.47
CA LEU A 145 -10.97 23.09 -11.06
C LEU A 145 -9.92 22.23 -10.36
N ASP A 146 -9.94 22.14 -9.03
CA ASP A 146 -9.05 21.29 -8.26
C ASP A 146 -9.26 19.81 -8.60
N ALA A 147 -10.52 19.35 -8.66
CA ALA A 147 -10.85 17.98 -9.04
C ALA A 147 -10.38 17.64 -10.46
N ASN A 148 -10.55 18.57 -11.41
CA ASN A 148 -10.05 18.42 -12.77
C ASN A 148 -8.51 18.39 -12.81
N ALA A 149 -7.84 19.26 -12.04
CA ALA A 149 -6.39 19.26 -11.94
C ALA A 149 -5.86 17.96 -11.32
N ASP A 150 -6.54 17.40 -10.32
CA ASP A 150 -6.22 16.09 -9.73
C ASP A 150 -6.41 14.96 -10.73
N LYS A 151 -7.51 14.98 -11.51
CA LYS A 151 -7.77 14.00 -12.56
C LYS A 151 -6.64 14.02 -13.60
N VAL A 152 -6.31 15.19 -14.15
CA VAL A 152 -5.23 15.33 -15.14
C VAL A 152 -3.89 14.89 -14.56
N ARG A 153 -3.58 15.25 -13.31
CA ARG A 153 -2.36 14.77 -12.63
C ARG A 153 -2.29 13.25 -12.53
N ARG A 154 -3.40 12.59 -12.19
CA ARG A 154 -3.47 11.12 -12.13
C ARG A 154 -3.32 10.47 -13.51
N GLU A 155 -3.94 11.01 -14.54
CA GLU A 155 -3.80 10.53 -15.91
C GLU A 155 -2.34 10.65 -16.38
N VAL A 156 -1.72 11.81 -16.21
CA VAL A 156 -0.31 12.04 -16.57
C VAL A 156 0.63 11.12 -15.78
N ALA A 157 0.38 10.91 -14.48
CA ALA A 157 1.17 10.00 -13.67
C ALA A 157 1.04 8.54 -14.13
N ALA A 158 -0.18 8.09 -14.47
CA ALA A 158 -0.42 6.75 -14.99
C ALA A 158 0.24 6.57 -16.37
N GLU A 159 0.15 7.56 -17.26
CA GLU A 159 0.84 7.55 -18.54
C GLU A 159 2.37 7.49 -18.37
N ALA A 160 2.92 8.27 -17.45
CA ALA A 160 4.35 8.27 -17.15
C ALA A 160 4.80 6.89 -16.65
N ALA A 161 4.08 6.29 -15.71
CA ALA A 161 4.36 4.95 -15.19
C ALA A 161 4.28 3.87 -16.29
N ALA A 162 3.27 3.95 -17.16
CA ALA A 162 3.13 3.03 -18.29
C ALA A 162 4.31 3.17 -19.27
N ARG A 163 4.72 4.41 -19.59
CA ARG A 163 5.90 4.67 -20.44
C ARG A 163 7.18 4.15 -19.80
N GLU A 164 7.35 4.33 -18.49
CA GLU A 164 8.50 3.80 -17.75
C GLU A 164 8.57 2.27 -17.85
N GLN A 165 7.45 1.57 -17.67
CA GLN A 165 7.38 0.11 -17.84
C GLN A 165 7.75 -0.33 -19.27
N VAL A 166 7.27 0.38 -20.29
CA VAL A 166 7.61 0.09 -21.69
C VAL A 166 9.10 0.29 -21.95
N ILE A 167 9.69 1.36 -21.43
CA ILE A 167 11.14 1.62 -21.55
C ILE A 167 11.94 0.53 -20.84
N ALA A 168 11.56 0.16 -19.62
CA ALA A 168 12.22 -0.89 -18.87
C ALA A 168 12.13 -2.26 -19.58
N ALA A 169 10.96 -2.62 -20.11
CA ALA A 169 10.77 -3.86 -20.86
C ALA A 169 11.62 -3.87 -22.14
N ARG A 170 11.67 -2.76 -22.89
CA ARG A 170 12.53 -2.62 -24.08
C ARG A 170 14.01 -2.74 -23.73
N ALA A 171 14.45 -2.11 -22.63
CA ALA A 171 15.82 -2.21 -22.15
C ALA A 171 16.19 -3.66 -21.76
N GLN A 172 15.27 -4.38 -21.12
CA GLN A 172 15.45 -5.80 -20.80
C GLN A 172 15.49 -6.67 -22.07
N GLU A 173 14.61 -6.42 -23.04
CA GLU A 173 14.60 -7.11 -24.33
C GLU A 173 15.94 -6.91 -25.06
N GLU A 174 16.44 -5.67 -25.11
CA GLU A 174 17.71 -5.32 -25.72
C GLU A 174 18.90 -5.97 -25.00
N ALA A 175 18.91 -5.97 -23.67
CA ALA A 175 19.90 -6.71 -22.88
C ALA A 175 19.84 -8.22 -23.18
N MET A 176 18.63 -8.81 -23.27
CA MET A 176 18.45 -10.23 -23.59
C MET A 176 18.97 -10.58 -24.99
N LYS A 177 18.84 -9.69 -25.98
CA LYS A 177 19.41 -9.90 -27.32
C LYS A 177 20.92 -10.13 -27.26
N HIS A 178 21.63 -9.46 -26.35
CA HIS A 178 23.07 -9.65 -26.17
C HIS A 178 23.43 -10.82 -25.24
N VAL A 179 22.61 -11.10 -24.22
CA VAL A 179 22.85 -12.19 -23.26
C VAL A 179 22.49 -13.57 -23.83
N LEU A 180 21.47 -13.66 -24.69
CA LEU A 180 21.02 -14.93 -25.26
C LEU A 180 22.12 -15.68 -26.02
N PRO A 181 22.90 -15.05 -26.94
CA PRO A 181 24.01 -15.72 -27.61
C PRO A 181 25.07 -16.26 -26.64
N PHE A 182 25.39 -15.50 -25.58
CA PHE A 182 26.32 -15.95 -24.55
C PHE A 182 25.77 -17.17 -23.79
N LYS A 183 24.51 -17.15 -23.37
CA LYS A 183 23.86 -18.31 -22.73
C LYS A 183 23.78 -19.52 -23.65
N GLN A 184 23.50 -19.33 -24.94
CA GLN A 184 23.49 -20.40 -25.93
C GLN A 184 24.86 -21.08 -26.02
N ARG A 185 25.96 -20.30 -26.14
CA ARG A 185 27.32 -20.84 -26.12
C ARG A 185 27.66 -21.56 -24.81
N GLN A 186 27.17 -21.05 -23.68
CA GLN A 186 27.37 -21.69 -22.38
C GLN A 186 26.63 -23.04 -22.27
N ILE A 187 25.43 -23.14 -22.84
CA ILE A 187 24.68 -24.41 -22.92
C ILE A 187 25.42 -25.39 -23.82
N GLU A 188 25.89 -24.94 -24.98
CA GLU A 188 26.66 -25.76 -25.92
C GLU A 188 27.95 -26.28 -25.27
N GLN A 189 28.70 -25.43 -24.57
CA GLN A 189 29.90 -25.84 -23.82
C GLN A 189 29.57 -26.93 -22.79
N ARG A 190 28.51 -26.74 -21.99
CA ARG A 190 28.09 -27.74 -21.00
C ARG A 190 27.64 -29.05 -21.64
N GLN A 191 26.99 -29.00 -22.80
CA GLN A 191 26.61 -30.21 -23.55
C GLN A 191 27.86 -30.96 -24.01
N LEU A 192 28.85 -30.27 -24.55
CA LEU A 192 30.13 -30.86 -24.96
C LEU A 192 30.90 -31.45 -23.77
N GLU A 193 30.93 -30.76 -22.63
CA GLU A 193 31.53 -31.26 -21.39
C GLU A 193 30.83 -32.53 -20.89
N ALA A 194 29.49 -32.53 -20.84
CA ALA A 194 28.71 -33.70 -20.44
C ALA A 194 28.89 -34.88 -21.40
N GLU A 195 29.01 -34.63 -22.71
CA GLU A 195 29.29 -35.65 -23.71
C GLU A 195 30.71 -36.22 -23.55
N ALA A 196 31.72 -35.37 -23.33
CA ALA A 196 33.09 -35.79 -23.05
C ALA A 196 33.18 -36.63 -21.76
N GLU A 197 32.50 -36.22 -20.69
CA GLU A 197 32.41 -37.00 -19.46
C GLU A 197 31.73 -38.35 -19.67
N LYS A 198 30.65 -38.39 -20.46
CA LYS A 198 29.94 -39.62 -20.80
C LYS A 198 30.87 -40.58 -21.54
N VAL A 199 31.58 -40.10 -22.56
CA VAL A 199 32.54 -40.90 -23.32
C VAL A 199 33.67 -41.39 -22.42
N SER A 200 34.21 -40.54 -21.55
CA SER A 200 35.23 -40.90 -20.56
C SER A 200 34.75 -42.01 -19.61
N ARG A 201 33.52 -41.90 -19.07
CA ARG A 201 32.91 -42.91 -18.22
C ARG A 201 32.71 -44.25 -18.94
N ILE A 202 32.25 -44.22 -20.20
CA ILE A 202 32.10 -45.44 -21.01
C ILE A 202 33.47 -46.09 -21.22
N LYS A 203 34.48 -45.34 -21.64
CA LYS A 203 35.84 -45.87 -21.87
C LYS A 203 36.47 -46.44 -20.59
N ALA A 204 36.26 -45.79 -19.44
CA ALA A 204 36.71 -46.29 -18.15
C ALA A 204 35.98 -47.58 -17.75
N ALA A 205 34.67 -47.66 -17.97
CA ALA A 205 33.88 -48.86 -17.72
C ALA A 205 34.30 -50.02 -18.64
N GLU A 206 34.53 -49.75 -19.93
CA GLU A 206 35.07 -50.71 -20.90
C GLU A 206 36.46 -51.21 -20.47
N GLY A 207 37.35 -50.30 -20.07
CA GLY A 207 38.67 -50.66 -19.53
C GLY A 207 38.58 -51.53 -18.29
N SER A 208 37.72 -51.21 -17.33
CA SER A 208 37.46 -52.03 -16.13
C SER A 208 36.89 -53.41 -16.49
N ALA A 209 35.96 -53.47 -17.45
CA ALA A 209 35.39 -54.72 -17.92
C ALA A 209 36.42 -55.58 -18.68
N GLN A 210 37.33 -54.96 -19.42
CA GLN A 210 38.42 -55.66 -20.11
C GLN A 210 39.47 -56.16 -19.11
N ALA A 211 39.85 -55.35 -18.12
CA ALA A 211 40.76 -55.77 -17.05
C ALA A 211 40.20 -56.98 -16.28
N ARG A 212 38.92 -56.94 -15.88
CA ARG A 212 38.24 -58.07 -15.24
C ARG A 212 38.20 -59.32 -16.11
N ARG A 213 38.03 -59.18 -17.43
CA ARG A 213 38.10 -60.32 -18.36
C ARG A 213 39.51 -60.93 -18.42
N ILE A 214 40.55 -60.10 -18.45
CA ILE A 214 41.94 -60.56 -18.45
C ILE A 214 42.27 -61.28 -17.15
N GLU A 215 41.89 -60.71 -16.00
CA GLU A 215 42.10 -61.31 -14.68
C GLU A 215 41.35 -62.64 -14.54
N ALA A 216 40.07 -62.68 -14.92
CA ALA A 216 39.27 -63.91 -14.89
C ALA A 216 39.86 -65.02 -15.79
N ASN A 217 40.36 -64.66 -16.98
CA ASN A 217 41.04 -65.61 -17.86
C ASN A 217 42.38 -66.07 -17.26
N GLY A 218 43.16 -65.15 -16.69
CA GLY A 218 44.42 -65.48 -16.02
C GLY A 218 44.21 -66.39 -14.80
N GLU A 219 43.17 -66.16 -14.01
CA GLU A 219 42.75 -67.04 -12.93
C GLU A 219 42.30 -68.41 -13.45
N ALA A 220 41.50 -68.45 -14.52
CA ALA A 220 41.07 -69.71 -15.13
C ALA A 220 42.27 -70.54 -15.62
N ASP A 221 43.22 -69.91 -16.32
CA ASP A 221 44.46 -70.55 -16.78
C ASP A 221 45.32 -71.03 -15.60
N ALA A 222 45.41 -70.24 -14.52
CA ALA A 222 46.13 -70.62 -13.31
C ALA A 222 45.47 -71.82 -12.61
N ARG A 223 44.14 -71.81 -12.48
CA ARG A 223 43.37 -72.94 -11.92
C ARG A 223 43.52 -74.19 -12.77
N GLN A 224 43.53 -74.06 -14.10
CA GLN A 224 43.76 -75.18 -15.00
C GLN A 224 45.15 -75.78 -14.80
N LYS A 225 46.21 -74.96 -14.76
CA LYS A 225 47.58 -75.43 -14.50
C LYS A 225 47.74 -76.11 -13.15
N LEU A 226 47.08 -75.59 -12.10
CA LEU A 226 47.07 -76.24 -10.79
C LEU A 226 46.33 -77.59 -10.83
N ALA A 227 45.19 -77.66 -11.51
CA ALA A 227 44.45 -78.91 -11.69
C ALA A 227 45.26 -79.94 -12.50
N GLU A 228 45.96 -79.52 -13.55
CA GLU A 228 46.87 -80.36 -14.33
C GLU A 228 48.06 -80.84 -13.48
N ALA A 229 48.64 -79.99 -12.65
CA ALA A 229 49.71 -80.35 -11.71
C ALA A 229 49.23 -81.33 -10.62
N GLU A 230 48.03 -81.11 -10.08
CA GLU A 230 47.38 -82.02 -9.13
C GLU A 230 47.10 -83.37 -9.78
N ALA A 231 46.56 -83.38 -11.01
CA ALA A 231 46.32 -84.59 -11.79
C ALA A 231 47.63 -85.35 -12.06
N TYR A 232 48.70 -84.64 -12.45
CA TYR A 232 50.03 -85.23 -12.63
C TYR A 232 50.57 -85.83 -11.32
N ARG A 233 50.41 -85.12 -10.20
CA ARG A 233 50.83 -85.60 -8.87
C ARG A 233 50.05 -86.86 -8.48
N LEU A 234 48.73 -86.87 -8.66
CA LEU A 234 47.86 -88.02 -8.38
C LEU A 234 48.20 -89.21 -9.27
N ASP A 235 48.44 -89.01 -10.57
CA ASP A 235 48.87 -90.08 -11.49
C ASP A 235 50.22 -90.67 -11.07
N ARG A 236 51.20 -89.83 -10.69
CA ARG A 236 52.49 -90.28 -10.17
C ARG A 236 52.36 -91.09 -8.88
N ILE A 237 51.58 -90.60 -7.91
CA ILE A 237 51.31 -91.32 -6.65
C ILE A 237 50.56 -92.63 -6.94
N GLY A 238 49.58 -92.61 -7.84
CA GLY A 238 48.82 -93.78 -8.27
C GLY A 238 49.72 -94.87 -8.87
N LYS A 239 50.66 -94.50 -9.74
CA LYS A 239 51.67 -95.42 -10.30
C LYS A 239 52.57 -96.01 -9.22
N VAL A 240 53.09 -95.17 -8.31
CA VAL A 240 53.93 -95.64 -7.19
C VAL A 240 53.16 -96.60 -6.28
N ASN A 241 51.91 -96.27 -5.93
CA ASN A 241 51.06 -97.13 -5.12
C ASN A 241 50.74 -98.45 -5.82
N ALA A 242 50.45 -98.44 -7.13
CA ALA A 242 50.22 -99.65 -7.90
C ALA A 242 51.48 -100.53 -7.98
N GLU A 243 52.65 -99.94 -8.19
CA GLU A 243 53.93 -100.66 -8.14
C GLU A 243 54.24 -101.21 -6.75
N GLN A 244 53.92 -100.47 -5.69
CA GLN A 244 54.06 -100.93 -4.31
C GLN A 244 53.12 -102.11 -4.04
N MET A 245 51.83 -102.00 -4.40
CA MET A 245 50.86 -103.08 -4.27
C MET A 245 51.26 -104.31 -5.08
N ALA A 246 51.82 -104.14 -6.28
CA ALA A 246 52.33 -105.26 -7.08
C ALA A 246 53.53 -105.94 -6.40
N ARG A 247 54.46 -105.18 -5.80
CA ARG A 247 55.58 -105.72 -5.01
C ARG A 247 55.08 -106.44 -3.76
N GLU A 248 54.14 -105.85 -3.03
CA GLU A 248 53.49 -106.46 -1.87
C GLU A 248 52.75 -107.73 -2.25
N GLY A 249 52.00 -107.74 -3.36
CA GLY A 249 51.33 -108.93 -3.89
C GLY A 249 52.30 -110.04 -4.27
N ALA A 250 53.44 -109.70 -4.90
CA ALA A 250 54.49 -110.67 -5.20
C ALA A 250 55.13 -111.26 -3.94
N LEU A 251 55.34 -110.45 -2.90
CA LEU A 251 55.87 -110.89 -1.60
C LEU A 251 54.88 -111.78 -0.85
N VAL A 252 53.59 -111.42 -0.84
CA VAL A 252 52.51 -112.23 -0.26
C VAL A 252 52.39 -113.58 -0.97
N THR A 253 52.52 -113.60 -2.30
CA THR A 253 52.51 -114.85 -3.08
C THR A 253 53.68 -115.77 -2.74
N ARG A 254 54.89 -115.23 -2.49
CA ARG A 254 56.07 -116.03 -2.11
C ARG A 254 56.05 -116.51 -0.67
N HIS A 255 55.39 -115.79 0.23
CA HIS A 255 55.38 -116.08 1.66
C HIS A 255 53.94 -116.02 2.23
N PRO A 256 53.14 -117.09 2.08
CA PRO A 256 51.72 -117.07 2.44
C PRO A 256 51.42 -116.83 3.93
N LEU A 257 52.40 -117.07 4.82
CA LEU A 257 52.29 -116.78 6.25
C LEU A 257 52.33 -115.26 6.58
N LEU A 258 52.78 -114.41 5.65
CA LEU A 258 52.77 -112.95 5.84
C LEU A 258 51.35 -112.37 5.92
N ILE A 259 50.35 -113.02 5.31
CA ILE A 259 48.95 -112.59 5.43
C ILE A 259 48.50 -112.65 6.89
N GLN A 260 48.84 -113.74 7.59
CA GLN A 260 48.47 -113.91 9.00
C GLN A 260 49.18 -112.88 9.88
N LYS A 261 50.47 -112.58 9.62
CA LYS A 261 51.20 -111.52 10.32
C LYS A 261 50.61 -110.13 10.06
N THR A 262 50.40 -109.75 8.80
CA THR A 262 49.86 -108.42 8.45
C THR A 262 48.42 -108.22 8.92
N LEU A 263 47.59 -109.27 8.89
CA LEU A 263 46.25 -109.26 9.46
C LEU A 263 46.31 -109.11 10.99
N ALA A 264 47.21 -109.84 11.66
CA ALA A 264 47.45 -109.71 13.09
C ALA A 264 47.97 -108.31 13.45
N ASP A 265 48.95 -107.75 12.74
CA ASP A 265 49.49 -106.41 13.01
C ASP A 265 48.40 -105.32 12.80
N LYS A 266 47.59 -105.40 11.74
CA LYS A 266 46.50 -104.43 11.49
C LYS A 266 45.30 -104.58 12.44
N LEU A 267 45.06 -105.76 13.02
CA LEU A 267 43.99 -106.02 13.99
C LEU A 267 44.45 -105.86 15.45
N SER A 268 45.73 -106.11 15.75
CA SER A 268 46.30 -106.08 17.11
C SER A 268 46.15 -104.69 17.73
N ASP A 269 46.39 -103.63 16.96
CA ASP A 269 46.27 -102.26 17.45
C ASP A 269 44.81 -101.83 17.71
N LYS A 270 43.81 -102.64 17.34
CA LYS A 270 42.38 -102.31 17.49
C LYS A 270 41.57 -103.24 18.40
N ILE A 271 42.19 -104.19 19.14
CA ILE A 271 41.50 -105.08 20.10
C ILE A 271 41.89 -104.71 21.54
N GLN A 272 40.96 -104.13 22.32
CA GLN A 272 41.13 -103.89 23.77
C GLN A 272 40.43 -105.00 24.59
N VAL A 273 41.17 -105.71 25.44
CA VAL A 273 40.61 -106.70 26.40
C VAL A 273 40.54 -106.07 27.79
N ILE A 274 39.33 -105.88 28.32
CA ILE A 274 39.08 -105.36 29.67
C ILE A 274 38.77 -106.54 30.61
N ILE A 275 39.56 -106.74 31.67
CA ILE A 275 39.29 -107.73 32.74
C ILE A 275 38.95 -106.95 34.01
N ALA A 276 37.72 -107.08 34.51
CA ALA A 276 37.24 -106.44 35.74
C ALA A 276 37.34 -107.41 36.95
N PRO A 277 37.70 -106.93 38.16
CA PRO A 277 37.83 -107.77 39.36
C PRO A 277 36.46 -108.17 39.97
N PRO A 278 36.35 -109.35 40.60
CA PRO A 278 35.08 -109.86 41.13
C PRO A 278 34.57 -109.08 42.35
N PRO A 279 33.25 -108.79 42.47
CA PRO A 279 32.67 -108.15 43.64
C PRO A 279 32.56 -109.14 44.82
N ALA A 280 32.73 -108.64 46.05
CA ALA A 280 32.86 -109.42 47.28
C ALA A 280 31.61 -110.21 47.72
N ASN A 281 30.53 -110.23 46.94
CA ASN A 281 29.25 -110.87 47.27
C ASN A 281 28.83 -112.00 46.32
N GLY A 282 29.76 -112.56 45.54
CA GLY A 282 29.50 -113.78 44.74
C GLY A 282 28.61 -113.62 43.50
N ASP A 283 28.24 -112.39 43.14
CA ASP A 283 27.45 -112.06 41.95
C ASP A 283 28.31 -111.68 40.73
N PHE A 284 27.72 -111.83 39.54
CA PHE A 284 28.33 -111.69 38.21
C PHE A 284 29.05 -110.34 37.96
N ILE A 285 30.26 -110.40 37.39
CA ILE A 285 31.25 -109.31 37.22
C ILE A 285 30.75 -108.11 36.37
N GLY A 286 29.68 -108.26 35.58
CA GLY A 286 29.17 -107.21 34.69
C GLY A 286 28.46 -106.03 35.37
N ALA A 287 28.15 -106.09 36.67
CA ALA A 287 27.33 -105.07 37.35
C ALA A 287 28.06 -103.73 37.61
N ALA A 288 29.40 -103.71 37.65
CA ALA A 288 30.19 -102.49 37.89
C ALA A 288 30.63 -101.74 36.62
N LEU A 289 30.33 -102.29 35.43
CA LEU A 289 30.66 -101.66 34.12
C LEU A 289 29.48 -100.87 33.53
N LEU A 290 28.35 -100.81 34.24
CA LEU A 290 27.16 -100.04 33.89
C LEU A 290 26.82 -99.02 35.00
N GLY A 291 27.76 -98.11 35.27
CA GLY A 291 27.52 -96.86 36.02
C GLY A 291 28.49 -95.81 35.47
N GLY A 292 28.09 -94.64 34.97
CA GLY A 292 26.95 -93.82 35.34
C GLY A 292 27.49 -92.55 35.99
N ASN A 293 27.74 -91.50 35.19
CA ASN A 293 27.68 -90.07 35.54
C ASN A 293 28.11 -89.26 34.31
N ARG A 294 27.24 -88.53 33.59
CA ARG A 294 26.50 -87.31 33.99
C ARG A 294 27.38 -86.31 34.75
N ALA A 295 27.94 -85.34 34.01
CA ALA A 295 28.08 -83.90 34.33
C ALA A 295 29.11 -83.29 33.36
N ALA A 296 28.95 -82.12 32.76
CA ALA A 296 27.83 -81.23 32.56
C ALA A 296 28.21 -80.29 31.40
N GLN A 297 27.43 -80.33 30.32
CA GLN A 297 27.23 -79.17 29.46
C GLN A 297 26.30 -78.18 30.19
N ALA A 298 26.49 -76.90 29.87
CA ALA A 298 25.55 -75.78 30.08
C ALA A 298 25.41 -75.17 31.49
N ALA A 299 26.17 -74.11 31.71
CA ALA A 299 25.69 -72.85 32.28
C ALA A 299 26.33 -71.75 31.41
N ALA A 300 25.68 -71.23 30.38
CA ALA A 300 24.58 -70.26 30.41
C ALA A 300 24.90 -69.05 31.31
N GLN A 301 25.28 -67.97 30.61
CA GLN A 301 24.86 -66.58 30.86
C GLN A 301 24.97 -66.07 32.29
N ASP A 302 25.92 -65.17 32.54
CA ASP A 302 25.50 -63.79 32.82
C ASP A 302 26.59 -62.77 32.52
N LEU A 303 26.13 -61.58 32.15
CA LEU A 303 26.87 -60.38 31.84
C LEU A 303 27.65 -59.86 33.07
N SER A 304 28.83 -59.30 32.86
CA SER A 304 29.16 -57.89 33.18
C SER A 304 30.68 -57.63 33.19
N SER A 305 31.09 -56.64 32.39
CA SER A 305 32.35 -55.87 32.47
C SER A 305 32.49 -55.18 33.86
N PRO A 306 33.67 -54.69 34.33
CA PRO A 306 34.67 -53.93 33.53
C PRO A 306 36.17 -54.00 33.92
N THR A 307 37.00 -53.31 33.11
CA THR A 307 38.37 -52.73 33.38
C THR A 307 39.51 -53.76 33.63
N GLU A 308 40.76 -53.61 33.20
CA GLU A 308 41.62 -52.46 32.88
C GLU A 308 42.91 -52.99 32.18
N GLN A 309 43.37 -52.28 31.15
CA GLN A 309 44.76 -52.03 30.67
C GLN A 309 44.79 -51.82 29.15
#